data_AF-A0A932NEY3-F1
#
_entry.id   AF-A0A932NEY3-F1
#
_cell.length_a   1.000
_cell.length_b   1.000
_cell.length_c   1.000
_cell.angle_alpha   90.00
_cell.angle_beta   90.00
_cell.angle_gamma   90.00
#
_symmetry.space_group_name_H-M   'P 1'
#
loop_
_entity.id
_entity.type
_entity.pdbx_description
1 polymer ?
#
loop_
_entity_poly.entity_id
_entity_poly.type
_entity_poly.pdbx_seq_one_letter_code
_entity_poly.pdbx_strand_id
1 'polypeptide(L)'
;MESNGLQPTREYYYQNGTYFLRALYERLSSDEFETVTCSEGAKYFDFLPTVNSIRAGSWINANFKIWIGHYQDNAAWTMLAKARSAIAESILHPRYQLAYEHILIAEGSDWCWWYGDDHSSPNQEEFDELFRWNIAEAYLKVDLIPPDNVFHSILGIDKGIHDEWANAGLYQPERAGSSMHSLGDVIRKIYYRRKDNLLELRLDIERQLREDETVNLKIQSVLSHQQIVYKIGNSHIGFEGISSFNIHSLKVLHSDEQLYLTLPIPLEKIEFSVQLITSAGENSYPSNALLSV
;
A
#
# COMPACT_ATOMS: atom_id res chain seq x y z
N MET A 1 -2.97 9.98 34.67
CA MET A 1 -1.68 9.95 33.95
C MET A 1 -1.59 8.60 33.30
N GLU A 2 -2.13 8.49 32.08
CA GLU A 2 -2.02 7.29 31.28
C GLU A 2 -0.56 7.12 30.86
N SER A 3 0.02 5.99 31.24
CA SER A 3 1.36 5.58 30.86
C SER A 3 1.35 5.24 29.37
N ASN A 4 1.88 6.13 28.54
CA ASN A 4 2.31 5.76 27.20
C ASN A 4 3.29 4.59 27.33
N GLY A 5 2.88 3.41 26.86
CA GLY A 5 3.58 2.12 26.98
C GLY A 5 4.83 1.99 26.12
N LEU A 6 5.69 3.01 26.11
CA LEU A 6 7.03 2.87 25.57
C LEU A 6 7.87 2.08 26.59
N GLN A 7 8.31 0.88 26.20
CA GLN A 7 9.29 0.16 26.99
C GLN A 7 10.56 1.01 27.10
N PRO A 8 11.10 1.24 28.30
CA PRO A 8 12.28 2.08 28.46
C PRO A 8 13.46 1.40 27.77
N THR A 9 13.90 1.99 26.66
CA THR A 9 15.17 1.63 26.04
C THR A 9 16.33 2.21 26.87
N ARG A 10 17.56 1.81 26.56
CA ARG A 10 18.76 2.22 27.31
C ARG A 10 18.86 3.74 27.49
N GLU A 11 18.39 4.48 26.50
CA GLU A 11 18.40 5.95 26.40
C GLU A 11 17.49 6.63 27.43
N TYR A 12 16.52 5.91 28.01
CA TYR A 12 15.64 6.42 29.08
C TYR A 12 16.32 6.43 30.45
N TYR A 13 17.41 5.66 30.63
CA TYR A 13 18.12 5.58 31.89
C TYR A 13 19.18 6.69 31.98
N TYR A 14 19.39 7.20 33.20
CA TYR A 14 20.43 8.20 33.45
C TYR A 14 21.80 7.75 32.90
N GLN A 15 22.41 8.62 32.09
CA GLN A 15 23.63 8.31 31.31
C GLN A 15 23.55 7.01 30.51
N ASN A 16 22.42 6.78 29.85
CA ASN A 16 22.16 5.59 29.04
C ASN A 16 22.40 4.29 29.83
N GLY A 17 22.04 4.27 31.13
CA GLY A 17 22.19 3.09 31.99
C GLY A 17 23.64 2.66 32.26
N THR A 18 24.64 3.48 31.91
CA THR A 18 26.06 3.09 31.97
C THR A 18 26.51 2.79 33.40
N TYR A 19 26.10 3.60 34.38
CA TYR A 19 26.43 3.34 35.78
C TYR A 19 25.82 2.04 36.29
N PHE A 20 24.59 1.74 35.90
CA PHE A 20 23.92 0.49 36.26
C PHE A 20 24.69 -0.71 35.70
N LEU A 21 24.98 -0.71 34.39
CA LEU A 21 25.71 -1.80 33.75
C LEU A 21 27.10 -2.00 34.36
N ARG A 22 27.82 -0.91 34.64
CA ARG A 22 29.14 -0.99 35.28
C ARG A 22 29.05 -1.60 36.68
N ALA A 23 28.14 -1.09 37.51
CA ALA A 23 27.93 -1.58 38.86
C ALA A 23 27.44 -3.04 38.90
N LEU A 24 26.69 -3.47 37.89
CA LEU A 24 26.26 -4.86 37.70
C LEU A 24 27.45 -5.75 37.36
N TYR A 25 28.24 -5.41 36.33
CA TYR A 25 29.40 -6.21 35.93
C TYR A 25 30.48 -6.27 37.02
N GLU A 26 30.71 -5.19 37.77
CA GLU A 26 31.62 -5.19 38.92
C GLU A 26 31.19 -6.21 40.00
N ARG A 27 29.89 -6.30 40.28
CA ARG A 27 29.36 -7.27 41.26
C ARG A 27 29.38 -8.70 40.75
N LEU A 28 29.13 -8.90 39.46
CA LEU A 28 29.20 -10.22 38.81
C LEU A 28 30.64 -10.72 38.64
N SER A 29 31.63 -9.86 38.79
CA SER A 29 33.06 -10.21 38.75
C SER A 29 33.59 -10.72 40.11
N SER A 30 32.70 -11.17 41.00
CA SER A 30 33.06 -11.81 42.27
C SER A 30 33.38 -13.29 42.08
N ASP A 31 33.92 -13.96 43.10
CA ASP A 31 34.27 -15.39 43.04
C ASP A 31 33.04 -16.33 42.89
N GLU A 32 31.81 -15.82 42.96
CA GLU A 32 30.57 -16.61 42.88
C GLU A 32 30.08 -16.82 41.43
N PHE A 33 30.40 -15.91 40.51
CA PHE A 33 29.93 -15.94 39.12
C PHE A 33 31.09 -15.81 38.14
N GLU A 34 31.03 -16.55 37.04
CA GLU A 34 31.95 -16.38 35.90
C GLU A 34 31.21 -15.70 34.75
N THR A 35 31.59 -14.46 34.42
CA THR A 35 31.03 -13.75 33.27
C THR A 35 31.74 -14.19 32.00
N VAL A 36 30.99 -14.76 31.06
CA VAL A 36 31.51 -15.27 29.78
C VAL A 36 30.85 -14.59 28.59
N THR A 37 31.54 -14.57 27.46
CA THR A 37 30.96 -14.20 26.18
C THR A 37 30.02 -15.29 25.66
N CYS A 38 29.14 -14.97 24.72
CA CYS A 38 28.27 -15.98 24.08
C CYS A 38 29.07 -17.11 23.44
N SER A 39 30.23 -16.81 22.84
CA SER A 39 31.10 -17.81 22.22
C SER A 39 31.79 -18.75 23.21
N GLU A 40 32.08 -18.27 24.42
CA GLU A 40 32.61 -19.09 25.51
C GLU A 40 31.50 -19.93 26.13
N GLY A 41 30.34 -19.32 26.44
CA GLY A 41 29.16 -20.01 26.95
C GLY A 41 28.69 -21.14 26.05
N ALA A 42 28.72 -20.94 24.72
CA ALA A 42 28.32 -21.96 23.74
C ALA A 42 29.22 -23.21 23.72
N LYS A 43 30.41 -23.17 24.35
CA LYS A 43 31.27 -24.36 24.51
C LYS A 43 30.81 -25.26 25.65
N TYR A 44 29.97 -24.76 26.55
CA TYR A 44 29.45 -25.49 27.69
C TYR A 44 28.00 -25.94 27.42
N PHE A 45 27.83 -27.07 26.73
CA PHE A 45 26.52 -27.60 26.36
C PHE A 45 26.20 -28.96 27.01
N ASP A 46 27.16 -29.59 27.69
CA ASP A 46 27.04 -30.94 28.23
C ASP A 46 25.93 -31.11 29.28
N PHE A 47 25.47 -30.02 29.89
CA PHE A 47 24.40 -30.01 30.89
C PHE A 47 23.02 -29.60 30.33
N LEU A 48 22.94 -29.20 29.05
CA LEU A 48 21.70 -28.78 28.41
C LEU A 48 21.05 -29.95 27.67
N PRO A 49 19.73 -30.13 27.78
CA PRO A 49 19.03 -31.11 26.97
C PRO A 49 19.08 -30.74 25.49
N THR A 50 19.15 -31.74 24.61
CA THR A 50 19.14 -31.53 23.17
C THR A 50 17.83 -30.86 22.72
N VAL A 51 17.94 -29.70 22.07
CA VAL A 51 16.82 -29.04 21.40
C VAL A 51 16.59 -29.70 20.05
N ASN A 52 15.53 -30.50 19.94
CA ASN A 52 15.21 -31.25 18.71
C ASN A 52 14.48 -30.40 17.65
N SER A 53 13.87 -29.29 18.06
CA SER A 53 13.19 -28.36 17.16
C SER A 53 13.04 -26.97 17.78
N ILE A 54 12.96 -25.97 16.91
CA ILE A 54 12.67 -24.58 17.28
C ILE A 54 11.43 -24.18 16.50
N ARG A 55 10.47 -23.54 17.17
CA ARG A 55 9.28 -22.98 16.51
C ARG A 55 9.63 -21.61 15.93
N ALA A 56 9.17 -21.35 14.72
CA ALA A 56 9.27 -20.02 14.11
C ALA A 56 8.51 -18.98 14.95
N GLY A 57 9.15 -17.85 15.21
CA GLY A 57 8.59 -16.73 15.95
C GLY A 57 9.64 -15.65 16.16
N SER A 58 9.21 -14.52 16.70
CA SER A 58 10.11 -13.46 17.15
C SER A 58 10.08 -13.33 18.67
N TRP A 59 11.01 -12.56 19.23
CA TRP A 59 10.97 -12.16 20.63
C TRP A 59 9.74 -11.32 21.02
N ILE A 60 8.99 -10.79 20.05
CA ILE A 60 7.74 -10.06 20.26
C ILE A 60 6.58 -11.02 20.03
N ASN A 61 5.81 -11.31 21.09
CA ASN A 61 4.60 -12.13 21.04
C ASN A 61 4.79 -13.55 20.43
N ALA A 62 6.02 -14.04 20.30
CA ALA A 62 6.35 -15.33 19.69
C ALA A 62 5.80 -15.53 18.25
N ASN A 63 5.62 -14.44 17.50
CA ASN A 63 5.12 -14.47 16.12
C ASN A 63 5.75 -13.35 15.27
N PHE A 64 5.36 -13.24 14.00
CA PHE A 64 5.87 -12.25 13.05
C PHE A 64 4.88 -11.12 12.74
N LYS A 65 3.79 -10.99 13.50
CA LYS A 65 2.71 -10.03 13.22
C LYS A 65 3.22 -8.60 13.03
N ILE A 66 4.26 -8.20 13.76
CA ILE A 66 4.83 -6.85 13.68
C ILE A 66 5.44 -6.53 12.31
N TRP A 67 5.84 -7.53 11.52
CA TRP A 67 6.53 -7.31 10.24
C TRP A 67 5.78 -7.89 9.03
N ILE A 68 4.71 -8.67 9.23
CA ILE A 68 3.91 -9.30 8.16
C ILE A 68 2.44 -9.47 8.57
N GLY A 69 1.95 -8.63 9.50
CA GLY A 69 0.61 -8.76 10.07
C GLY A 69 -0.42 -7.85 9.42
N HIS A 70 0.01 -6.68 8.94
CA HIS A 70 -0.86 -5.68 8.33
C HIS A 70 -0.84 -5.77 6.80
N TYR A 71 -1.84 -5.15 6.17
CA TYR A 71 -1.95 -5.11 4.72
C TYR A 71 -0.79 -4.35 4.09
N GLN A 72 -0.37 -3.26 4.74
CA GLN A 72 0.80 -2.48 4.37
C GLN A 72 2.07 -3.35 4.38
N ASP A 73 2.29 -4.15 5.42
CA ASP A 73 3.43 -5.07 5.50
C ASP A 73 3.42 -6.06 4.32
N ASN A 74 2.26 -6.68 4.07
CA ASN A 74 2.12 -7.66 3.00
C ASN A 74 2.31 -7.04 1.61
N ALA A 75 1.86 -5.80 1.41
CA ALA A 75 2.08 -5.04 0.18
C ALA A 75 3.57 -4.72 -0.02
N ALA A 76 4.27 -4.28 1.03
CA ALA A 76 5.71 -4.04 1.02
C ALA A 76 6.48 -5.31 0.65
N TRP A 77 6.19 -6.44 1.33
CA TRP A 77 6.80 -7.73 1.03
C TRP A 77 6.51 -8.21 -0.40
N THR A 78 5.28 -8.02 -0.89
CA THR A 78 4.90 -8.39 -2.25
C THR A 78 5.68 -7.56 -3.28
N MET A 79 5.80 -6.25 -3.05
CA MET A 79 6.55 -5.34 -3.91
C MET A 79 8.04 -5.73 -3.96
N LEU A 80 8.64 -5.98 -2.79
CA LEU A 80 10.02 -6.39 -2.66
C LEU A 80 10.29 -7.77 -3.29
N ALA A 81 9.42 -8.75 -3.08
CA ALA A 81 9.56 -10.09 -3.66
C ALA A 81 9.51 -10.07 -5.19
N LYS A 82 8.61 -9.26 -5.76
CA LYS A 82 8.54 -9.05 -7.23
C LYS A 82 9.82 -8.39 -7.75
N ALA A 83 10.30 -7.36 -7.07
CA ALA A 83 11.55 -6.69 -7.43
C ALA A 83 12.73 -7.66 -7.40
N ARG A 84 12.94 -8.35 -6.27
CA ARG A 84 14.01 -9.34 -6.12
C ARG A 84 13.99 -10.41 -7.22
N SER A 85 12.80 -10.90 -7.58
CA SER A 85 12.64 -11.89 -8.65
C SER A 85 13.04 -11.32 -10.01
N ALA A 86 12.58 -10.12 -10.37
CA ALA A 86 12.95 -9.47 -11.62
C ALA A 86 14.44 -9.15 -11.72
N ILE A 87 15.05 -8.67 -10.63
CA ILE A 87 16.49 -8.37 -10.58
C ILE A 87 17.33 -9.64 -10.73
N ALA A 88 16.88 -10.77 -10.16
CA ALA A 88 17.60 -12.04 -10.28
C ALA A 88 17.75 -12.52 -11.73
N GLU A 89 16.81 -12.19 -12.62
CA GLU A 89 16.92 -12.49 -14.06
C GLU A 89 18.02 -11.67 -14.76
N SER A 90 18.46 -10.58 -14.14
CA SER A 90 19.47 -9.65 -14.68
C SER A 90 20.88 -9.90 -14.14
N ILE A 91 21.20 -11.12 -13.69
CA ILE A 91 22.49 -11.45 -13.02
C ILE A 91 23.74 -11.18 -13.87
N LEU A 92 23.62 -11.23 -15.21
CA LEU A 92 24.72 -10.92 -16.12
C LEU A 92 24.86 -9.42 -16.42
N HIS A 93 23.94 -8.58 -15.93
CA HIS A 93 23.97 -7.15 -16.16
C HIS A 93 25.18 -6.52 -15.44
N PRO A 94 25.96 -5.63 -16.09
CA PRO A 94 27.16 -5.04 -15.49
C PRO A 94 26.92 -4.30 -14.16
N ARG A 95 25.69 -3.80 -13.96
CA ARG A 95 25.26 -3.08 -12.75
C ARG A 95 24.41 -3.92 -11.79
N TYR A 96 24.36 -5.25 -11.97
CA TYR A 96 23.57 -6.15 -11.11
C TYR A 96 23.89 -5.97 -9.63
N GLN A 97 25.17 -5.85 -9.26
CA GLN A 97 25.56 -5.71 -7.85
C GLN A 97 24.96 -4.45 -7.20
N LEU A 98 24.90 -3.34 -7.94
CA LEU A 98 24.27 -2.10 -7.46
C LEU A 98 22.75 -2.26 -7.30
N ALA A 99 22.10 -2.97 -8.23
CA ALA A 99 20.69 -3.30 -8.10
C ALA A 99 20.42 -4.17 -6.87
N TYR A 100 21.28 -5.16 -6.63
CA TYR A 100 21.17 -6.06 -5.50
C TYR A 100 21.41 -5.35 -4.17
N GLU A 101 22.31 -4.36 -4.11
CA GLU A 101 22.49 -3.51 -2.93
C GLU A 101 21.20 -2.76 -2.56
N HIS A 102 20.49 -2.20 -3.53
CA HIS A 102 19.19 -1.58 -3.27
C HIS A 102 18.14 -2.58 -2.76
N ILE A 103 18.14 -3.82 -3.27
CA ILE A 103 17.28 -4.90 -2.73
C ILE A 103 17.65 -5.19 -1.26
N LEU A 104 18.94 -5.30 -0.93
CA LEU A 104 19.38 -5.55 0.44
C LEU A 104 19.01 -4.40 1.39
N ILE A 105 19.06 -3.15 0.93
CA ILE A 105 18.58 -2.00 1.70
C ILE A 105 17.08 -2.14 1.96
N ALA A 106 16.29 -2.47 0.92
CA ALA A 106 14.84 -2.66 1.03
C ALA A 106 14.44 -3.91 1.86
N GLU A 107 15.34 -4.86 2.08
CA GLU A 107 15.15 -6.03 2.96
C GLU A 107 15.31 -5.71 4.46
N GLY A 108 15.68 -4.47 4.82
CA GLY A 108 15.74 -4.01 6.20
C GLY A 108 14.39 -4.15 6.92
N SER A 109 14.36 -4.83 8.07
CA SER A 109 13.11 -5.06 8.82
C SER A 109 12.46 -3.77 9.34
N ASP A 110 13.25 -2.70 9.48
CA ASP A 110 12.78 -1.38 9.93
C ASP A 110 11.69 -0.81 9.01
N TRP A 111 11.69 -1.10 7.71
CA TRP A 111 10.63 -0.64 6.81
C TRP A 111 9.26 -1.16 7.26
N CYS A 112 9.15 -2.48 7.45
CA CYS A 112 7.92 -3.13 7.91
C CYS A 112 7.63 -2.93 9.40
N TRP A 113 8.57 -2.40 10.19
CA TRP A 113 8.30 -2.01 11.57
C TRP A 113 7.37 -0.78 11.66
N TRP A 114 7.47 0.14 10.69
CA TRP A 114 6.73 1.40 10.66
C TRP A 114 5.38 1.32 9.95
N TYR A 115 5.09 0.20 9.28
CA TYR A 115 3.83 -0.02 8.59
C TYR A 115 2.74 -0.56 9.52
N GLY A 116 1.48 -0.24 9.19
CA GLY A 116 0.32 -0.60 10.00
C GLY A 116 0.13 0.27 11.24
N ASP A 117 -0.78 -0.17 12.12
CA ASP A 117 -1.24 0.63 13.26
C ASP A 117 -0.47 0.35 14.56
N ASP A 118 0.46 -0.62 14.55
CA ASP A 118 1.17 -1.07 15.76
C ASP A 118 2.23 -0.05 16.23
N HIS A 119 2.81 0.72 15.30
CA HIS A 119 3.80 1.77 15.60
C HIS A 119 3.55 3.01 14.74
N SER A 120 3.83 4.19 15.29
CA SER A 120 3.76 5.45 14.57
C SER A 120 5.04 6.26 14.68
N SER A 121 5.38 6.95 13.61
CA SER A 121 6.50 7.87 13.54
C SER A 121 6.07 9.11 12.77
N PRO A 122 6.50 10.32 13.16
CA PRO A 122 6.23 11.53 12.38
C PRO A 122 6.84 11.48 10.98
N ASN A 123 7.79 10.56 10.72
CA ASN A 123 8.48 10.43 9.44
C ASN A 123 8.00 9.22 8.60
N GLN A 124 6.81 8.69 8.87
CA GLN A 124 6.30 7.50 8.16
C GLN A 124 6.24 7.69 6.64
N GLU A 125 5.88 8.89 6.17
CA GLU A 125 5.81 9.20 4.74
C GLU A 125 7.19 9.12 4.08
N GLU A 126 8.22 9.66 4.73
CA GLU A 126 9.59 9.61 4.23
C GLU A 126 10.16 8.19 4.26
N PHE A 127 9.84 7.40 5.30
CA PHE A 127 10.22 5.98 5.34
C PHE A 127 9.58 5.20 4.19
N ASP A 128 8.29 5.42 3.91
CA ASP A 128 7.59 4.80 2.79
C ASP A 128 8.20 5.20 1.44
N GLU A 129 8.49 6.49 1.25
CA GLU A 129 9.12 6.98 0.04
C GLU A 129 10.52 6.39 -0.17
N LEU A 130 11.36 6.35 0.87
CA LEU A 130 12.70 5.78 0.80
C LEU A 130 12.70 4.28 0.52
N PHE A 131 11.77 3.53 1.11
CA PHE A 131 11.59 2.11 0.81
C PHE A 131 11.28 1.90 -0.68
N ARG A 132 10.26 2.60 -1.17
CA ARG A 132 9.84 2.53 -2.58
C ARG A 132 10.90 3.03 -3.55
N TRP A 133 11.64 4.07 -3.19
CA TRP A 133 12.76 4.58 -3.96
C TRP A 133 13.87 3.54 -4.13
N ASN A 134 14.23 2.81 -3.07
CA ASN A 134 15.20 1.71 -3.19
C ASN A 134 14.71 0.61 -4.13
N ILE A 135 13.42 0.25 -4.06
CA ILE A 135 12.83 -0.72 -5.00
C ILE A 135 12.91 -0.19 -6.44
N ALA A 136 12.54 1.07 -6.68
CA ALA A 136 12.61 1.68 -8.02
C ALA A 136 14.05 1.71 -8.55
N GLU A 137 15.01 2.14 -7.74
CA GLU A 137 16.42 2.18 -8.10
C GLU A 137 16.96 0.79 -8.45
N ALA A 138 16.53 -0.26 -7.74
CA ALA A 138 16.92 -1.63 -8.06
C ALA A 138 16.59 -1.99 -9.52
N TYR A 139 15.36 -1.71 -9.98
CA TYR A 139 14.96 -1.91 -11.39
C TYR A 139 15.80 -1.05 -12.34
N LEU A 140 15.96 0.23 -12.03
CA LEU A 140 16.65 1.18 -12.91
C LEU A 140 18.15 0.86 -13.06
N LYS A 141 18.80 0.28 -12.05
CA LYS A 141 20.22 -0.15 -12.16
C LYS A 141 20.41 -1.23 -13.21
N VAL A 142 19.41 -2.06 -13.49
CA VAL A 142 19.45 -3.09 -14.53
C VAL A 142 18.63 -2.71 -15.77
N ASP A 143 18.35 -1.42 -15.94
CA ASP A 143 17.63 -0.87 -17.10
C ASP A 143 16.22 -1.45 -17.31
N LEU A 144 15.61 -1.92 -16.21
CA LEU A 144 14.20 -2.31 -16.16
C LEU A 144 13.33 -1.13 -15.74
N ILE A 145 12.09 -1.11 -16.22
CA ILE A 145 11.10 -0.12 -15.82
C ILE A 145 10.43 -0.60 -14.52
N PRO A 146 10.50 0.17 -13.42
CA PRO A 146 9.75 -0.16 -12.21
C PRO A 146 8.25 -0.22 -12.50
N PRO A 147 7.50 -1.22 -11.99
CA PRO A 147 6.05 -1.24 -12.13
C PRO A 147 5.39 -0.04 -11.42
N ASP A 148 4.26 0.44 -11.93
CA ASP A 148 3.59 1.66 -11.44
C ASP A 148 3.31 1.64 -9.93
N ASN A 149 3.02 0.46 -9.37
CA ASN A 149 2.74 0.29 -7.96
C ASN A 149 3.90 0.69 -7.04
N VAL A 150 5.15 0.70 -7.54
CA VAL A 150 6.32 1.18 -6.79
C VAL A 150 6.22 2.68 -6.51
N PHE A 151 5.47 3.45 -7.31
CA PHE A 151 5.30 4.88 -7.13
C PHE A 151 4.07 5.26 -6.29
N HIS A 152 3.28 4.27 -5.86
CA HIS A 152 2.11 4.48 -5.02
C HIS A 152 2.45 4.22 -3.55
N SER A 153 2.03 5.13 -2.67
CA SER A 153 2.32 4.99 -1.23
C SER A 153 1.63 3.76 -0.63
N ILE A 154 2.38 3.03 0.20
CA ILE A 154 1.87 1.84 0.90
C ILE A 154 1.00 2.25 2.10
N LEU A 155 1.19 3.45 2.64
CA LEU A 155 0.45 3.96 3.79
C LEU A 155 -1.06 4.06 3.53
N GLY A 156 -1.47 4.28 2.28
CA GLY A 156 -2.86 4.38 1.87
C GLY A 156 -3.61 3.05 1.70
N ILE A 157 -2.92 1.92 1.89
CA ILE A 157 -3.51 0.58 1.74
C ILE A 157 -4.31 0.26 3.00
N ASP A 158 -5.64 0.22 2.87
CA ASP A 158 -6.58 -0.02 3.97
C ASP A 158 -7.33 -1.35 3.80
N LYS A 159 -7.90 -1.86 4.89
CA LYS A 159 -8.57 -3.18 5.11
C LYS A 159 -9.63 -3.62 4.07
N GLY A 160 -9.96 -2.79 3.08
CA GLY A 160 -11.02 -3.03 2.08
C GLY A 160 -10.52 -3.39 0.67
N ILE A 161 -9.21 -3.55 0.48
CA ILE A 161 -8.65 -3.91 -0.82
C ILE A 161 -8.48 -5.42 -0.88
N HIS A 162 -9.50 -6.11 -1.42
CA HIS A 162 -9.29 -7.42 -2.02
C HIS A 162 -8.09 -7.33 -2.97
N ASP A 163 -7.13 -8.22 -2.75
CA ASP A 163 -5.79 -8.40 -3.34
C ASP A 163 -5.66 -8.05 -4.85
N GLU A 164 -6.77 -8.07 -5.58
CA GLU A 164 -6.82 -7.63 -6.98
C GLU A 164 -6.56 -6.12 -7.14
N TRP A 165 -7.13 -5.23 -6.31
CA TRP A 165 -7.09 -3.77 -6.54
C TRP A 165 -5.92 -3.05 -5.84
N ALA A 166 -4.98 -3.79 -5.24
CA ALA A 166 -3.84 -3.22 -4.53
C ALA A 166 -2.93 -2.34 -5.40
N ASN A 167 -2.94 -2.54 -6.71
CA ASN A 167 -2.14 -1.76 -7.67
C ASN A 167 -2.99 -0.76 -8.49
N ALA A 168 -4.20 -0.45 -8.02
CA ALA A 168 -5.08 0.51 -8.69
C ALA A 168 -4.79 1.93 -8.21
N GLY A 169 -4.85 2.89 -9.13
CA GLY A 169 -4.90 4.29 -8.77
C GLY A 169 -6.20 4.60 -8.00
N LEU A 170 -6.14 5.57 -7.10
CA LEU A 170 -7.25 5.94 -6.22
C LEU A 170 -7.63 7.40 -6.45
N TYR A 171 -8.93 7.65 -6.63
CA TYR A 171 -9.55 8.97 -6.59
C TYR A 171 -10.56 9.03 -5.46
N GLN A 172 -10.46 10.07 -4.62
CA GLN A 172 -11.36 10.28 -3.49
C GLN A 172 -12.15 11.58 -3.70
N PRO A 173 -13.47 11.52 -3.92
CA PRO A 173 -14.30 12.71 -4.06
C PRO A 173 -14.28 13.56 -2.77
N GLU A 174 -14.18 14.88 -2.90
CA GLU A 174 -14.27 15.78 -1.74
C GLU A 174 -15.70 15.81 -1.17
N ARG A 175 -15.80 15.75 0.17
CA ARG A 175 -17.06 16.04 0.90
C ARG A 175 -17.18 17.55 1.07
N ALA A 176 -17.93 18.21 0.19
CA ALA A 176 -18.19 19.64 0.33
C ALA A 176 -19.12 19.90 1.52
N GLY A 177 -18.59 20.47 2.61
CA GLY A 177 -19.25 20.64 3.91
C GLY A 177 -20.40 21.64 3.98
N SER A 178 -21.20 21.82 2.93
CA SER A 178 -22.29 22.81 2.93
C SER A 178 -23.52 22.50 2.07
N SER A 179 -23.60 21.34 1.41
CA SER A 179 -24.82 20.92 0.69
C SER A 179 -25.11 19.45 0.91
N MET A 180 -26.36 19.12 1.27
CA MET A 180 -26.84 17.78 1.66
C MET A 180 -26.78 16.70 0.55
N HIS A 181 -26.09 16.98 -0.56
CA HIS A 181 -26.03 16.15 -1.76
C HIS A 181 -24.64 16.24 -2.39
N SER A 182 -23.61 15.83 -1.66
CA SER A 182 -22.25 15.80 -2.22
C SER A 182 -21.91 14.46 -2.85
N LEU A 183 -21.05 14.48 -3.89
CA LEU A 183 -20.54 13.26 -4.52
C LEU A 183 -19.85 12.35 -3.48
N GLY A 184 -19.15 12.93 -2.51
CA GLY A 184 -18.51 12.21 -1.41
C GLY A 184 -19.47 11.59 -0.38
N ASP A 185 -20.77 11.91 -0.45
CA ASP A 185 -21.83 11.24 0.33
C ASP A 185 -22.37 9.98 -0.38
N VAL A 186 -22.09 9.84 -1.68
CA VAL A 186 -22.53 8.70 -2.51
C VAL A 186 -21.37 7.78 -2.83
N ILE A 187 -20.26 8.33 -3.29
CA ILE A 187 -19.06 7.60 -3.69
C ILE A 187 -17.93 7.99 -2.76
N ARG A 188 -17.44 7.02 -1.99
CA ARG A 188 -16.35 7.22 -1.04
C ARG A 188 -15.00 7.21 -1.75
N LYS A 189 -14.79 6.25 -2.64
CA LYS A 189 -13.52 6.01 -3.35
C LYS A 189 -13.79 5.49 -4.76
N ILE A 190 -12.94 5.86 -5.70
CA ILE A 190 -12.92 5.31 -7.05
C ILE A 190 -11.52 4.76 -7.28
N TYR A 191 -11.41 3.44 -7.38
CA TYR A 191 -10.19 2.78 -7.81
C TYR A 191 -10.23 2.62 -9.33
N TYR A 192 -9.09 2.79 -9.99
CA TYR A 192 -8.95 2.57 -11.42
C TYR A 192 -7.65 1.84 -11.72
N ARG A 193 -7.68 0.88 -12.63
CA ARG A 193 -6.47 0.15 -13.08
C ARG A 193 -6.57 -0.24 -14.54
N ARG A 194 -5.41 -0.50 -15.14
CA ARG A 194 -5.32 -1.15 -16.43
C ARG A 194 -5.18 -2.67 -16.25
N LYS A 195 -5.99 -3.44 -16.96
CA LYS A 195 -5.84 -4.90 -17.06
C LYS A 195 -6.19 -5.35 -18.48
N ASP A 196 -5.28 -6.07 -19.13
CA ASP A 196 -5.52 -6.66 -20.46
C ASP A 196 -6.04 -5.68 -21.54
N ASN A 197 -5.51 -4.45 -21.58
CA ASN A 197 -5.96 -3.32 -22.42
C ASN A 197 -7.39 -2.81 -22.16
N LEU A 198 -7.94 -3.14 -21.00
CA LEU A 198 -9.22 -2.63 -20.50
C LEU A 198 -8.96 -1.66 -19.35
N LEU A 199 -9.79 -0.62 -19.26
CA LEU A 199 -9.88 0.21 -18.07
C LEU A 199 -10.85 -0.46 -17.11
N GLU A 200 -10.37 -0.84 -15.94
CA GLU A 200 -11.22 -1.34 -14.86
C GLU A 200 -11.39 -0.24 -13.81
N LEU A 201 -12.65 0.01 -13.41
CA LEU A 201 -13.02 0.94 -12.34
C LEU A 201 -13.76 0.18 -11.24
N ARG A 202 -13.49 0.54 -9.99
CA ARG A 202 -14.24 0.11 -8.82
C ARG A 202 -14.68 1.35 -8.05
N LEU A 203 -15.98 1.54 -7.92
CA LEU A 203 -16.55 2.63 -7.13
C LEU A 203 -17.01 2.04 -5.80
N ASP A 204 -16.43 2.51 -4.69
CA ASP A 204 -16.90 2.20 -3.35
C ASP A 204 -18.05 3.17 -3.01
N ILE A 205 -19.24 2.63 -2.84
CA ILE A 205 -20.50 3.33 -2.64
C ILE A 205 -20.75 3.45 -1.13
N GLU A 206 -20.88 4.67 -0.62
CA GLU A 206 -21.20 4.96 0.78
C GLU A 206 -22.70 4.82 1.04
N ARG A 207 -23.54 5.22 0.07
CA ARG A 207 -24.99 5.06 0.10
C ARG A 207 -25.52 4.77 -1.30
N GLN A 208 -26.58 3.98 -1.39
CA GLN A 208 -27.25 3.76 -2.67
C GLN A 208 -27.83 5.07 -3.24
N LEU A 209 -27.82 5.15 -4.58
CA LEU A 209 -28.42 6.24 -5.33
C LEU A 209 -29.94 6.24 -5.12
N ARG A 210 -30.52 7.43 -4.96
CA ARG A 210 -31.98 7.59 -4.99
C ARG A 210 -32.49 7.44 -6.42
N GLU A 211 -33.80 7.25 -6.57
CA GLU A 211 -34.43 7.13 -7.91
C GLU A 211 -34.22 8.37 -8.79
N ASP A 212 -34.03 9.54 -8.18
CA ASP A 212 -33.80 10.82 -8.86
C ASP A 212 -32.31 11.20 -8.96
N GLU A 213 -31.40 10.31 -8.54
CA GLU A 213 -29.96 10.53 -8.58
C GLU A 213 -29.30 9.73 -9.71
N THR A 214 -28.37 10.35 -10.41
CA THR A 214 -27.56 9.70 -11.44
C THR A 214 -26.11 10.16 -11.33
N VAL A 215 -25.18 9.21 -11.31
CA VAL A 215 -23.75 9.50 -11.41
C VAL A 215 -23.34 9.49 -12.87
N ASN A 216 -22.86 10.63 -13.35
CA ASN A 216 -22.24 10.75 -14.66
C ASN A 216 -20.73 10.57 -14.53
N LEU A 217 -20.23 9.46 -15.06
CA LEU A 217 -18.81 9.20 -15.23
C LEU A 217 -18.44 9.50 -16.69
N LYS A 218 -17.77 10.61 -16.91
CA LYS A 218 -17.27 11.03 -18.22
C LYS A 218 -15.82 10.59 -18.34
N ILE A 219 -15.48 9.92 -19.43
CA ILE A 219 -14.13 9.49 -19.78
C ILE A 219 -13.79 10.08 -21.15
N GLN A 220 -12.64 10.74 -21.26
CA GLN A 220 -12.19 11.42 -22.45
C GLN A 220 -10.76 11.00 -22.79
N SER A 221 -10.50 10.58 -24.02
CA SER A 221 -9.12 10.46 -24.51
C SER A 221 -8.56 11.86 -24.77
N VAL A 222 -7.38 12.13 -24.21
CA VAL A 222 -6.63 13.36 -24.45
C VAL A 222 -6.06 13.39 -25.87
N LEU A 223 -5.72 12.22 -26.43
CA LEU A 223 -5.07 12.13 -27.75
C LEU A 223 -6.07 12.13 -28.90
N SER A 224 -7.15 11.35 -28.81
CA SER A 224 -8.17 11.27 -29.86
C SER A 224 -9.34 12.23 -29.65
N HIS A 225 -9.40 12.95 -28.51
CA HIS A 225 -10.51 13.81 -28.11
C HIS A 225 -11.89 13.11 -28.09
N GLN A 226 -11.90 11.77 -28.14
CA GLN A 226 -13.12 10.99 -28.05
C GLN A 226 -13.61 10.94 -26.61
N GLN A 227 -14.93 10.89 -26.44
CA GLN A 227 -15.58 10.94 -25.14
C GLN A 227 -16.66 9.87 -25.02
N ILE A 228 -16.73 9.25 -23.85
CA ILE A 228 -17.81 8.37 -23.43
C ILE A 228 -18.34 8.87 -22.09
N VAL A 229 -19.65 8.92 -21.94
CA VAL A 229 -20.31 9.25 -20.67
C VAL A 229 -21.12 8.05 -20.21
N TYR A 230 -20.78 7.49 -19.07
CA TYR A 230 -21.57 6.48 -18.38
C TYR A 230 -22.54 7.16 -17.41
N LYS A 231 -23.82 6.83 -17.52
CA LYS A 231 -24.90 7.31 -16.64
C LYS A 231 -25.30 6.17 -15.72
N ILE A 232 -24.89 6.25 -14.47
CA ILE A 232 -25.12 5.21 -13.46
C ILE A 232 -26.29 5.67 -12.58
N GLY A 233 -27.45 5.07 -12.77
CA GLY A 233 -28.61 5.23 -11.89
C GLY A 233 -28.71 4.11 -10.87
N ASN A 234 -29.73 4.17 -10.00
CA ASN A 234 -29.94 3.17 -8.94
C ASN A 234 -30.12 1.72 -9.46
N SER A 235 -30.78 1.55 -10.61
CA SER A 235 -31.13 0.24 -11.16
C SER A 235 -30.71 0.01 -12.62
N HIS A 236 -30.08 1.01 -13.23
CA HIS A 236 -29.74 0.98 -14.65
C HIS A 236 -28.44 1.74 -14.91
N ILE A 237 -27.66 1.26 -15.87
CA ILE A 237 -26.47 1.94 -16.36
C ILE A 237 -26.66 2.18 -17.86
N GLY A 238 -26.72 3.45 -18.24
CA GLY A 238 -26.73 3.90 -19.63
C GLY A 238 -25.37 4.45 -20.04
N PHE A 239 -25.19 4.69 -21.34
CA PHE A 239 -24.00 5.38 -21.85
C PHE A 239 -24.34 6.23 -23.08
N GLU A 240 -23.57 7.31 -23.29
CA GLU A 240 -23.70 8.25 -24.40
C GLU A 240 -22.31 8.62 -24.97
N GLY A 241 -22.14 8.58 -26.29
CA GLY A 241 -20.86 8.79 -27.00
C GLY A 241 -20.70 7.88 -28.23
N ILE A 242 -20.03 8.34 -29.31
CA ILE A 242 -20.16 7.79 -30.68
C ILE A 242 -19.21 6.61 -31.03
N SER A 243 -19.85 5.51 -31.44
CA SER A 243 -19.67 4.56 -32.58
C SER A 243 -18.32 3.98 -33.06
N SER A 244 -17.16 4.28 -32.47
CA SER A 244 -15.87 3.72 -32.94
C SER A 244 -15.10 2.87 -31.92
N PHE A 245 -15.56 2.83 -30.67
CA PHE A 245 -15.19 1.77 -29.75
C PHE A 245 -16.13 0.59 -29.95
N ASN A 246 -15.61 -0.54 -30.43
CA ASN A 246 -16.35 -1.79 -30.27
C ASN A 246 -16.39 -2.09 -28.77
N ILE A 247 -17.49 -1.74 -28.12
CA ILE A 247 -17.76 -2.17 -26.74
C ILE A 247 -18.01 -3.68 -26.79
N HIS A 248 -16.94 -4.46 -26.71
CA HIS A 248 -17.02 -5.92 -26.78
C HIS A 248 -17.63 -6.54 -25.52
N SER A 249 -17.61 -5.83 -24.39
CA SER A 249 -18.29 -6.24 -23.15
C SER A 249 -18.29 -5.11 -22.12
N LEU A 250 -19.45 -4.78 -21.53
CA LEU A 250 -19.54 -4.10 -20.23
C LEU A 250 -19.90 -5.17 -19.20
N LYS A 251 -19.03 -5.42 -18.23
CA LYS A 251 -19.33 -6.29 -17.10
C LYS A 251 -19.58 -5.42 -15.88
N VAL A 252 -20.80 -5.49 -15.37
CA VAL A 252 -21.19 -4.83 -14.13
C VAL A 252 -21.33 -5.90 -13.08
N LEU A 253 -20.53 -5.81 -12.01
CA LEU A 253 -20.74 -6.58 -10.80
C LEU A 253 -21.15 -5.60 -9.72
N HIS A 254 -22.32 -5.84 -9.14
CA HIS A 254 -22.88 -5.05 -8.05
C HIS A 254 -22.77 -5.88 -6.77
N SER A 255 -22.05 -5.37 -5.78
CA SER A 255 -22.23 -5.74 -4.38
C SER A 255 -22.91 -4.58 -3.66
N ASP A 256 -23.45 -4.81 -2.47
CA ASP A 256 -24.25 -3.79 -1.75
C ASP A 256 -23.50 -2.45 -1.53
N GLU A 257 -22.17 -2.45 -1.59
CA GLU A 257 -21.29 -1.30 -1.35
C GLU A 257 -20.28 -1.04 -2.49
N GLN A 258 -20.28 -1.82 -3.57
CA GLN A 258 -19.26 -1.68 -4.63
C GLN A 258 -19.83 -1.88 -6.03
N LEU A 259 -19.41 -1.02 -6.94
CA LEU A 259 -19.70 -1.12 -8.36
C LEU A 259 -18.42 -1.32 -9.16
N TYR A 260 -18.35 -2.42 -9.90
CA TYR A 260 -17.24 -2.74 -10.79
C TYR A 260 -17.64 -2.47 -12.25
N LEU A 261 -16.78 -1.75 -12.97
CA LEU A 261 -16.93 -1.46 -14.39
C LEU A 261 -15.67 -1.88 -15.15
N THR A 262 -15.81 -2.68 -16.19
CA THR A 262 -14.72 -2.99 -17.13
C THR A 262 -15.05 -2.38 -18.48
N LEU A 263 -14.18 -1.49 -18.97
CA LEU A 263 -14.41 -0.65 -20.13
C LEU A 263 -13.37 -0.94 -21.24
N PRO A 264 -13.81 -1.34 -22.44
CA PRO A 264 -12.92 -1.67 -23.56
C PRO A 264 -12.51 -0.41 -24.32
N ILE A 265 -11.62 0.38 -23.72
CA ILE A 265 -11.13 1.64 -24.27
C ILE A 265 -9.64 1.48 -24.60
N PRO A 266 -9.15 1.60 -25.86
CA PRO A 266 -7.75 1.87 -26.15
C PRO A 266 -7.20 2.96 -25.24
N LEU A 267 -6.29 2.55 -24.37
CA LEU A 267 -5.68 3.37 -23.34
C LEU A 267 -4.61 4.27 -23.98
N GLU A 268 -5.10 5.32 -24.63
CA GLU A 268 -4.38 6.57 -24.77
C GLU A 268 -4.42 7.32 -23.41
N LYS A 269 -3.70 8.44 -23.28
CA LYS A 269 -3.82 9.29 -22.08
C LYS A 269 -5.30 9.67 -21.88
N ILE A 270 -5.91 9.28 -20.76
CA ILE A 270 -7.35 9.46 -20.49
C ILE A 270 -7.60 10.42 -19.33
N GLU A 271 -8.61 11.27 -19.45
CA GLU A 271 -9.13 12.06 -18.35
C GLU A 271 -10.50 11.52 -17.97
N PHE A 272 -10.78 11.39 -16.67
CA PHE A 272 -12.15 11.15 -16.22
C PHE A 272 -12.64 12.24 -15.29
N SER A 273 -13.94 12.50 -15.36
CA SER A 273 -14.65 13.37 -14.43
C SER A 273 -15.92 12.68 -13.95
N VAL A 274 -16.22 12.83 -12.66
CA VAL A 274 -17.40 12.21 -12.04
C VAL A 274 -18.29 13.31 -11.48
N GLN A 275 -19.58 13.23 -11.78
CA GLN A 275 -20.57 14.21 -11.38
C GLN A 275 -21.80 13.51 -10.83
N LEU A 276 -22.42 14.09 -9.79
CA LEU A 276 -23.71 13.64 -9.27
C LEU A 276 -24.80 14.59 -9.79
N ILE A 277 -25.77 14.03 -10.52
CA ILE A 277 -26.95 14.72 -11.02
C ILE A 277 -28.13 14.36 -10.13
N THR A 278 -28.87 15.37 -9.70
CA THR A 278 -30.10 15.22 -8.89
C THR A 278 -31.24 15.99 -9.53
N SER A 279 -32.49 15.71 -9.13
CA SER A 279 -33.67 16.47 -9.56
C SER A 279 -33.62 17.97 -9.22
N ALA A 280 -32.81 18.38 -8.24
CA ALA A 280 -32.64 19.76 -7.79
C ALA A 280 -31.61 20.58 -8.61
N GLY A 281 -30.96 19.97 -9.60
CA GLY A 281 -29.92 20.58 -10.44
C GLY A 281 -28.61 19.79 -10.43
N GLU A 282 -27.69 20.18 -11.33
CA GLU A 282 -26.34 19.61 -11.41
C GLU A 282 -25.45 20.16 -10.30
N ASN A 283 -25.03 19.31 -9.38
CA ASN A 283 -23.84 19.60 -8.57
C ASN A 283 -22.62 19.15 -9.39
N SER A 284 -22.18 20.03 -10.30
CA SER A 284 -20.94 19.84 -11.05
C SER A 284 -19.75 20.12 -10.14
N TYR A 285 -19.02 19.06 -9.77
CA TYR A 285 -17.75 19.19 -9.06
C TYR A 285 -16.62 19.38 -10.08
N PRO A 286 -15.68 20.30 -9.85
CA PRO A 286 -14.62 20.60 -10.82
C PRO A 286 -13.78 19.35 -11.12
N SER A 287 -13.56 19.10 -12.41
CA SER A 287 -12.69 18.06 -12.92
C SER A 287 -11.27 18.26 -12.41
N ASN A 288 -10.73 17.37 -11.59
CA ASN A 288 -9.30 17.43 -11.21
C ASN A 288 -8.72 16.03 -10.97
N ALA A 289 -8.93 15.10 -11.91
CA ALA A 289 -8.06 13.94 -12.06
C ALA A 289 -7.55 13.90 -13.49
N LEU A 290 -6.46 14.63 -13.73
CA LEU A 290 -5.62 14.44 -14.92
C LEU A 290 -4.88 13.12 -14.70
N LEU A 291 -5.32 12.08 -15.40
CA LEU A 291 -4.78 10.74 -15.24
C LEU A 291 -3.90 10.44 -16.44
N SER A 292 -2.59 10.54 -16.25
CA SER A 292 -1.67 9.85 -17.14
C SER A 292 -1.74 8.35 -16.80
N VAL A 293 -2.63 7.63 -17.49
CA VAL A 293 -2.53 6.17 -17.66
C VAL A 293 -1.62 5.89 -18.85
#